data_AF-A0A5C8SQI0-F1
#
_entry.id   AF-A0A5C8SQI0-F1
#
_cell.length_a   1.000
_cell.length_b   1.000
_cell.length_c   1.000
_cell.angle_alpha   90.00
_cell.angle_beta   90.00
_cell.angle_gamma   90.00
#
_symmetry.space_group_name_H-M   'P 1'
#
loop_
_entity.id
_entity.type
_entity.pdbx_description
1 polymer ?
#
loop_
_entity_poly.entity_id
_entity_poly.type
_entity_poly.pdbx_seq_one_letter_code
_entity_poly.pdbx_strand_id
1 'polypeptide(L)'
;MSRLATSFVLGYHGCDETVGLKAIRGETSLIQSDRDYDWLGPGAYFWEADPQRALEWAEAKFETTETAKPLVIGAVIDLIPSLMGQNP
;
A
#
# COMPACT_ATOMS: atom_id res chain seq x y z
N MET A 1 -15.00 -26.91 -1.18
CA MET A 1 -15.85 -26.12 -2.09
C MET A 1 -14.99 -24.99 -2.65
N SER A 2 -14.89 -24.87 -3.97
CA SER A 2 -14.18 -23.75 -4.61
C SER A 2 -14.93 -22.45 -4.30
N ARG A 3 -14.25 -21.48 -3.68
CA ARG A 3 -14.83 -20.17 -3.39
C ARG A 3 -14.55 -19.27 -4.59
N LEU A 4 -15.45 -19.29 -5.58
CA LEU A 4 -15.32 -18.55 -6.85
C LEU A 4 -15.73 -17.07 -6.74
N ALA A 5 -15.61 -16.49 -5.54
CA ALA A 5 -15.95 -15.09 -5.31
C ALA A 5 -14.68 -14.23 -5.39
N THR A 6 -14.78 -13.08 -6.03
CA THR A 6 -13.72 -12.07 -6.03
C THR A 6 -13.42 -11.66 -4.59
N SER A 7 -12.19 -11.88 -4.15
CA SER A 7 -11.70 -11.52 -2.80
C SER A 7 -10.61 -10.47 -2.79
N PHE A 8 -10.21 -9.99 -3.97
CA PHE A 8 -9.21 -8.96 -4.04
C PHE A 8 -9.86 -7.59 -4.12
N VAL A 9 -9.18 -6.60 -3.54
CA VAL A 9 -9.47 -5.19 -3.70
C VAL A 9 -8.31 -4.51 -4.41
N LEU A 10 -8.60 -3.40 -5.09
CA LEU A 10 -7.57 -2.51 -5.61
C LEU A 10 -7.25 -1.49 -4.54
N GLY A 11 -6.01 -1.48 -4.08
CA GLY A 11 -5.49 -0.53 -3.10
C GLY A 11 -4.54 0.46 -3.76
N TYR A 12 -4.55 1.71 -3.29
CA TYR A 12 -3.65 2.76 -3.75
C TYR A 12 -2.86 3.35 -2.59
N HIS A 13 -1.54 3.36 -2.71
CA HIS A 13 -0.63 3.87 -1.69
C HIS A 13 0.04 5.15 -2.18
N GLY A 14 -0.21 6.25 -1.47
CA GLY A 14 0.51 7.52 -1.67
C GLY A 14 1.89 7.45 -1.01
N CYS A 15 2.95 7.79 -1.74
CA CYS A 15 4.33 7.73 -1.27
C CYS A 15 5.22 8.73 -2.00
N ASP A 16 6.50 8.81 -1.62
CA ASP A 16 7.51 9.51 -2.41
C ASP A 16 7.89 8.68 -3.65
N GLU A 17 8.16 9.33 -4.78
CA GLU A 17 8.51 8.70 -6.04
C GLU A 17 9.69 7.73 -5.91
N THR A 18 10.73 8.09 -5.15
CA THR A 18 11.91 7.22 -4.99
C THR A 18 11.56 5.92 -4.27
N VAL A 19 10.64 5.97 -3.32
CA VAL A 19 10.15 4.80 -2.57
C VAL A 19 9.23 3.96 -3.44
N GLY A 20 8.27 4.59 -4.11
CA GLY A 20 7.30 3.90 -4.96
C GLY A 20 7.96 3.18 -6.13
N LEU A 21 8.96 3.79 -6.78
CA LEU A 21 9.71 3.15 -7.86
C LEU A 21 10.53 1.95 -7.38
N LYS A 22 11.17 2.03 -6.20
CA LYS A 22 11.85 0.88 -5.59
C LYS A 22 10.86 -0.26 -5.30
N ALA A 23 9.68 0.06 -4.79
CA ALA A 23 8.66 -0.93 -4.49
C ALA A 23 8.16 -1.64 -5.76
N ILE A 24 7.86 -0.88 -6.82
CA ILE A 24 7.44 -1.44 -8.13
C ILE A 24 8.52 -2.35 -8.73
N ARG A 25 9.80 -2.03 -8.52
CA ARG A 25 10.93 -2.85 -9.00
C ARG A 25 11.24 -4.06 -8.12
N GLY A 26 10.54 -4.23 -7.00
CA GLY A 26 10.82 -5.29 -6.03
C GLY A 26 12.10 -5.08 -5.23
N GLU A 27 12.64 -3.84 -5.21
CA GLU A 27 13.86 -3.47 -4.48
C GLU A 27 13.58 -3.17 -3.01
N THR A 28 12.32 -2.98 -2.62
CA THR A 28 11.89 -2.79 -1.23
C THR A 28 10.51 -3.38 -0.98
N SER A 29 10.24 -3.75 0.27
CA SER A 29 8.90 -4.16 0.72
C SER A 29 8.20 -3.00 1.42
N LEU A 30 6.90 -2.81 1.17
CA LEU A 30 6.11 -1.73 1.77
C LEU A 30 5.65 -2.02 3.21
N ILE A 31 6.14 -3.10 3.84
CA ILE A 31 5.43 -3.84 4.88
C ILE A 31 5.49 -3.18 6.27
N GLN A 32 6.40 -2.24 6.56
CA GLN A 32 6.51 -1.67 7.90
C GLN A 32 6.64 -0.15 7.89
N SER A 33 5.50 0.53 8.08
CA SER A 33 5.48 1.74 8.91
C SER A 33 5.42 1.31 10.37
N ASP A 34 6.23 1.92 11.24
CA ASP A 34 6.21 1.72 12.70
C ASP A 34 6.25 3.10 13.37
N ARG A 35 5.32 3.97 12.98
CA ARG A 35 5.27 5.37 13.40
C ARG A 35 4.19 5.56 14.45
N ASP A 36 4.41 6.49 15.39
CA ASP A 36 3.47 6.77 16.48
C ASP A 36 2.06 7.21 16.01
N TYR A 37 1.93 7.63 14.74
CA TYR A 37 0.64 8.01 14.13
C TYR A 37 -0.09 6.85 13.41
N ASP A 38 0.47 5.64 13.45
CA ASP A 38 -0.12 4.45 12.85
C ASP A 38 -1.23 3.87 13.75
N TRP A 39 -2.39 4.49 13.69
CA TRP A 39 -3.60 4.17 14.47
C TRP A 39 -4.12 2.73 14.36
N LEU A 40 -3.75 1.97 13.30
CA LEU A 40 -4.11 0.55 13.13
C LEU A 40 -2.93 -0.40 13.36
N GLY A 41 -1.79 0.13 13.82
CA GLY A 41 -0.55 -0.62 14.01
C GLY A 41 0.35 -0.63 12.77
N PRO A 42 1.47 -1.37 12.85
CA PRO A 42 2.49 -1.32 11.81
C PRO A 42 1.99 -1.98 10.51
N GLY A 43 2.23 -1.32 9.38
CA GLY A 43 1.82 -1.85 8.09
C GLY A 43 1.93 -0.88 6.92
N ALA A 44 1.45 -1.35 5.76
CA ALA A 44 1.24 -0.57 4.55
C ALA A 44 -0.22 -0.11 4.48
N TYR A 45 -0.45 1.18 4.32
CA TYR A 45 -1.80 1.75 4.26
C TYR A 45 -2.21 2.04 2.82
N PHE A 46 -3.41 1.59 2.43
CA PHE A 46 -3.95 1.77 1.08
C PHE A 46 -5.33 2.43 1.13
N TRP A 47 -5.60 3.29 0.16
CA TRP A 47 -6.94 3.75 -0.16
C TRP A 47 -7.61 2.73 -1.09
N GLU A 48 -8.75 2.19 -0.66
CA GLU A 48 -9.51 1.21 -1.45
C GLU A 48 -10.22 1.92 -2.60
N ALA A 49 -9.97 1.48 -3.84
CA ALA A 49 -10.61 1.97 -5.06
C ALA A 49 -10.49 3.48 -5.35
N ASP A 50 -9.62 4.21 -4.63
CA ASP A 50 -9.52 5.67 -4.72
C ASP A 50 -8.06 6.16 -4.91
N PRO A 51 -7.56 6.18 -6.16
CA PRO A 51 -6.23 6.70 -6.45
C PRO A 51 -6.12 8.22 -6.27
N GLN A 52 -7.22 8.95 -6.43
CA GLN A 52 -7.21 10.40 -6.27
C GLN A 52 -6.99 10.77 -4.81
N ARG A 53 -7.67 10.10 -3.89
CA ARG A 53 -7.49 10.32 -2.47
C ARG A 53 -6.10 9.91 -1.98
N ALA A 54 -5.51 8.87 -2.56
CA ALA A 54 -4.13 8.51 -2.31
C ALA A 54 -3.15 9.61 -2.75
N LEU A 55 -3.41 10.28 -3.87
CA LEU A 55 -2.60 11.39 -4.36
C LEU A 55 -2.74 12.62 -3.47
N GLU A 56 -3.97 13.03 -3.15
CA GLU A 56 -4.24 14.16 -2.25
C GLU A 56 -3.51 14.00 -0.90
N TRP A 57 -3.51 12.78 -0.36
CA TRP A 57 -2.78 12.48 0.86
C TRP A 57 -1.27 12.59 0.68
N ALA A 58 -0.71 12.10 -0.43
CA ALA A 58 0.72 12.19 -0.71
C ALA A 58 1.16 13.65 -0.88
N GLU A 59 0.39 14.45 -1.63
CA GLU A 59 0.63 15.88 -1.81
C GLU A 59 0.62 16.60 -0.46
N ALA A 60 -0.40 16.38 0.37
CA ALA A 60 -0.48 16.98 1.69
C ALA A 60 0.66 16.52 2.63
N LYS A 61 1.04 15.23 2.58
CA LYS A 61 2.12 14.70 3.42
C LYS A 61 3.48 15.29 3.08
N PHE A 62 3.74 15.52 1.80
CA PHE A 62 5.04 15.98 1.30
C PHE A 62 5.08 17.47 0.97
N GLU A 63 4.02 18.23 1.25
CA GLU A 63 3.90 19.67 0.95
C GLU A 63 5.12 20.48 1.43
N THR A 64 5.67 20.12 2.59
CA THR A 64 6.81 20.82 3.21
C THR A 64 8.17 20.15 2.96
N THR A 65 8.21 19.06 2.20
CA THR A 65 9.43 18.29 1.93
C THR A 65 9.91 18.57 0.50
N GLU A 66 10.82 19.53 0.32
CA GLU A 66 11.28 19.99 -1.01
C GLU A 66 11.85 18.89 -1.91
N THR A 67 12.45 17.85 -1.32
CA THR A 67 13.07 16.75 -2.07
C THR A 67 12.10 15.62 -2.41
N ALA A 68 10.89 15.62 -1.82
CA ALA A 68 9.92 14.59 -2.04
C ALA A 68 9.05 14.90 -3.26
N LYS A 69 8.75 13.87 -4.05
CA LYS A 69 7.85 13.96 -5.19
C LYS A 69 6.67 13.01 -4.96
N PRO A 70 5.46 13.53 -4.70
CA PRO A 70 4.27 12.70 -4.51
C PRO A 70 4.04 11.73 -5.68
N LEU A 71 3.81 10.46 -5.36
CA LEU A 71 3.52 9.38 -6.30
C LEU A 71 2.45 8.46 -5.70
N VAL A 72 1.59 7.90 -6.55
CA VAL A 72 0.66 6.83 -6.19
C VAL A 72 1.08 5.53 -6.86
N ILE A 73 1.16 4.45 -6.07
CA ILE A 73 1.32 3.09 -6.57
C ILE A 73 0.05 2.27 -6.31
N GLY A 74 -0.28 1.36 -7.22
CA GLY A 74 -1.43 0.47 -7.11
C GLY A 74 -1.02 -0.93 -6.63
N ALA A 75 -1.90 -1.58 -5.87
CA ALA A 75 -1.75 -2.96 -5.41
C ALA A 75 -3.05 -3.73 -5.63
N VAL A 76 -2.91 -5.01 -5.99
CA VAL A 76 -3.99 -6.00 -5.90
C VAL A 76 -3.84 -6.69 -4.56
N ILE A 77 -4.81 -6.52 -3.66
CA ILE A 77 -4.74 -7.01 -2.28
C ILE A 77 -5.76 -8.14 -2.13
N ASP A 78 -5.29 -9.37 -1.95
CA ASP A 78 -6.16 -10.49 -1.61
C ASP A 78 -6.53 -10.42 -0.12
N LEU A 79 -7.82 -10.31 0.17
CA LEU A 79 -8.33 -10.22 1.54
C LEU A 79 -8.61 -11.60 2.15
N ILE A 80 -8.49 -12.67 1.37
CA ILE A 80 -8.63 -14.03 1.90
C ILE A 80 -7.27 -14.53 2.38
N PRO A 81 -7.20 -15.13 3.59
CA PRO A 81 -5.99 -15.81 4.03
C PRO A 81 -5.61 -16.91 3.04
N SER A 82 -4.37 -16.90 2.55
CA SER A 82 -3.85 -18.05 1.82
C SER A 82 -3.96 -19.28 2.71
N LEU A 83 -4.60 -20.36 2.24
CA LEU A 83 -4.70 -21.65 2.94
C LEU A 83 -3.33 -22.35 3.11
N MET A 84 -2.21 -21.65 2.90
CA MET A 84 -0.86 -22.13 3.11
C MET A 84 -0.52 -22.15 4.62
N GLY A 85 -1.27 -22.97 5.35
CA GLY A 85 -1.01 -23.41 6.72
C GLY A 85 -1.06 -24.92 6.89
N GLN A 86 -1.11 -25.68 5.78
CA GLN A 86 -0.89 -27.13 5.77
C GLN A 86 0.51 -27.34 5.19
N ASN A 87 1.53 -27.13 6.03
CA ASN A 87 2.84 -27.73 5.80
C ASN A 87 2.71 -29.24 6.09
N PRO A 88 3.33 -30.16 5.32
CA PRO A 88 3.47 -31.54 5.75
C PRO A 88 4.28 -31.67 7.04
#